data_AF-A0A2S7T754-F1
#
_entry.id   AF-A0A2S7T754-F1
#
_cell.length_a   1.000
_cell.length_b   1.000
_cell.length_c   1.000
_cell.angle_alpha   90.00
_cell.angle_beta   90.00
_cell.angle_gamma   90.00
#
_symmetry.space_group_name_H-M   'P 1'
#
loop_
_entity.id
_entity.type
_entity.pdbx_description
1 polymer ?
#
loop_
_entity_poly.entity_id
_entity_poly.type
_entity_poly.pdbx_seq_one_letter_code
_entity_poly.pdbx_strand_id
1 'polypeptide(L)'
;MVSISKKQVLTVLVTVAVLLCIPLVAMQFSPEVNWDMVDFGVAALLLAGFGLLISFLLSQPLTRKYRWGLITGIVLLFLLLWAEMAVGLFGSPLAGS
;
A
#
# COMPACT_ATOMS: atom_id res chain seq x y z
N MET A 1 -19.84 16.42 -4.43
CA MET A 1 -18.54 15.74 -4.55
C MET A 1 -18.33 14.97 -3.26
N VAL A 2 -18.36 13.63 -3.26
CA VAL A 2 -18.12 12.89 -2.01
C VAL A 2 -16.62 12.92 -1.73
N SER A 3 -16.27 13.52 -0.59
CA SER A 3 -14.89 13.65 -0.13
C SER A 3 -14.55 12.55 0.88
N ILE A 4 -13.25 12.28 1.02
CA ILE A 4 -12.75 11.31 2.00
C ILE A 4 -13.00 11.88 3.40
N SER A 5 -13.61 11.10 4.28
CA SER A 5 -13.84 11.51 5.68
C SER A 5 -12.55 11.42 6.51
N LYS A 6 -12.44 12.25 7.55
CA LYS A 6 -11.33 12.18 8.53
C LYS A 6 -11.18 10.79 9.14
N LYS A 7 -12.29 10.10 9.38
CA LYS A 7 -12.30 8.73 9.91
C LYS A 7 -11.63 7.75 8.95
N GLN A 8 -11.92 7.82 7.65
CA GLN A 8 -11.29 6.95 6.65
C GLN A 8 -9.79 7.20 6.52
N VAL A 9 -9.38 8.48 6.50
CA VAL A 9 -7.94 8.83 6.49
C VAL A 9 -7.25 8.25 7.73
N LEU A 10 -7.85 8.42 8.91
CA LEU A 10 -7.32 7.86 10.15
C LEU A 10 -7.24 6.34 10.09
N THR A 11 -8.28 5.65 9.61
CA THR A 11 -8.28 4.19 9.46
C THR A 11 -7.13 3.74 8.55
N VAL A 12 -6.91 4.41 7.42
CA VAL A 12 -5.80 4.08 6.51
C VAL A 12 -4.46 4.27 7.21
N LEU A 13 -4.21 5.44 7.83
CA LEU A 13 -2.94 5.72 8.50
C LEU A 13 -2.65 4.75 9.65
N VAL A 14 -3.67 4.40 10.46
CA VAL A 14 -3.53 3.40 11.53
C VAL A 14 -3.22 2.02 10.94
N THR A 15 -3.91 1.63 9.87
CA THR A 15 -3.65 0.34 9.20
C THR A 15 -2.22 0.28 8.64
N VAL A 16 -1.75 1.35 7.99
CA VAL A 16 -0.38 1.47 7.48
C VAL A 16 0.62 1.34 8.62
N ALA A 17 0.43 2.06 9.73
CA ALA A 17 1.32 2.01 10.88
C ALA A 17 1.40 0.59 11.47
N VAL A 18 0.25 -0.09 11.64
CA VAL A 18 0.20 -1.46 12.14
C VAL A 18 0.90 -2.44 11.19
N LEU A 19 0.70 -2.29 9.87
CA LEU A 19 1.37 -3.14 8.89
C LEU A 19 2.90 -2.95 8.91
N LEU A 20 3.39 -1.71 9.07
CA LEU A 20 4.83 -1.44 9.18
C LEU A 20 5.44 -1.87 10.52
N CYS A 21 4.63 -2.08 11.56
CA CYS A 21 5.14 -2.73 12.76
C CYS A 21 5.59 -4.17 12.51
N ILE A 22 5.03 -4.86 11.50
CA ILE A 22 5.41 -6.25 11.17
C ILE A 22 6.91 -6.36 10.82
N PRO A 23 7.43 -5.65 9.79
CA PRO A 23 8.86 -5.69 9.48
C PRO A 23 9.70 -5.14 10.63
N LEU A 24 9.27 -4.07 11.30
CA LEU A 24 10.02 -3.49 12.42
C LEU A 24 10.24 -4.49 13.57
N VAL A 25 9.21 -5.28 13.89
CA VAL A 25 9.29 -6.36 14.86
C VAL A 25 10.12 -7.52 14.31
N ALA A 26 9.92 -7.90 13.04
CA ALA A 26 10.67 -9.00 12.41
C ALA A 26 12.19 -8.76 12.38
N MET A 27 12.63 -7.51 12.15
CA MET A 27 14.05 -7.12 12.23
C MET A 27 14.68 -7.37 13.60
N GLN A 28 13.87 -7.45 14.67
CA GLN A 28 14.38 -7.75 16.01
C GLN A 28 14.64 -9.24 16.22
N PHE A 29 14.06 -10.10 15.38
CA PHE A 29 14.13 -11.56 15.51
C PHE A 29 15.01 -12.22 14.45
N SER A 30 15.17 -11.62 13.27
CA SER A 30 15.95 -12.18 12.18
C SER A 30 16.73 -11.11 11.41
N PRO A 31 18.01 -11.34 11.09
CA PRO A 31 18.77 -10.47 10.20
C PRO A 31 18.35 -10.59 8.73
N GLU A 32 17.50 -11.57 8.38
CA GLU A 32 16.98 -11.75 7.01
C GLU A 32 16.02 -10.63 6.61
N VAL A 33 15.31 -10.04 7.58
CA VAL A 33 14.54 -8.82 7.36
C VAL A 33 15.46 -7.68 7.76
N ASN A 34 15.92 -6.90 6.78
CA ASN A 34 16.80 -5.75 7.02
C ASN A 34 16.30 -4.56 6.22
N TRP A 35 15.23 -3.92 6.69
CA TRP A 35 14.66 -2.74 6.05
C TRP A 35 15.33 -1.49 6.58
N ASP A 36 15.81 -0.64 5.67
CA ASP A 36 16.34 0.67 6.03
C ASP A 36 15.20 1.72 6.18
N MET A 37 15.57 2.95 6.55
CA MET A 37 14.59 4.02 6.71
C MET A 37 13.86 4.37 5.40
N VAL A 38 14.51 4.15 4.26
CA VAL A 38 13.93 4.41 2.94
C VAL A 38 12.88 3.34 2.62
N ASP A 39 13.14 2.07 2.91
CA ASP A 39 12.20 0.96 2.74
C ASP A 39 10.90 1.21 3.53
N PHE A 40 11.03 1.64 4.79
CA PHE A 40 9.87 2.03 5.59
C PHE A 40 9.12 3.22 4.99
N GLY A 41 9.83 4.23 4.49
CA GLY A 41 9.24 5.41 3.86
C GLY A 41 8.48 5.07 2.56
N VAL A 42 9.08 4.25 1.72
CA VAL A 42 8.50 3.76 0.46
C VAL A 42 7.28 2.90 0.75
N ALA A 43 7.39 1.92 1.65
CA ALA A 43 6.27 1.07 2.03
C ALA A 43 5.12 1.87 2.66
N ALA A 44 5.43 2.86 3.50
CA ALA A 44 4.43 3.78 4.06
C ALA A 44 3.70 4.55 2.96
N LEU A 45 4.42 5.14 2.02
CA LEU A 45 3.85 5.92 0.92
C LEU A 45 3.00 5.03 0.01
N LEU A 46 3.48 3.84 -0.32
CA LEU A 46 2.77 2.89 -1.16
C LEU A 46 1.47 2.42 -0.49
N LEU A 47 1.53 1.93 0.74
CA LEU A 47 0.35 1.47 1.48
C LEU A 47 -0.66 2.61 1.72
N ALA A 48 -0.18 3.81 2.11
CA ALA A 48 -1.05 4.96 2.33
C ALA A 48 -1.68 5.46 1.02
N GLY A 49 -0.90 5.58 -0.05
CA GLY A 49 -1.38 6.03 -1.36
C GLY A 49 -2.48 5.12 -1.91
N PHE A 50 -2.23 3.81 -1.94
CA PHE A 50 -3.21 2.83 -2.40
C PHE A 50 -4.42 2.72 -1.46
N GLY A 51 -4.21 2.75 -0.14
CA GLY A 51 -5.30 2.74 0.85
C GLY A 51 -6.22 3.96 0.75
N LEU A 52 -5.66 5.15 0.49
CA LEU A 52 -6.42 6.38 0.25
C LEU A 52 -7.16 6.34 -1.08
N LEU A 53 -6.56 5.82 -2.15
CA LEU A 53 -7.23 5.63 -3.45
C LEU A 53 -8.44 4.70 -3.33
N ILE A 54 -8.30 3.58 -2.62
CA ILE A 54 -9.43 2.67 -2.36
C ILE A 54 -10.50 3.38 -1.52
N SER A 55 -10.11 4.07 -0.45
CA SER A 55 -11.04 4.84 0.38
C SER A 55 -11.78 5.92 -0.41
N PHE A 56 -11.10 6.56 -1.36
CA PHE A 56 -11.70 7.51 -2.29
C PHE A 56 -12.74 6.84 -3.19
N LEU A 57 -12.40 5.71 -3.83
CA LEU A 57 -13.34 4.96 -4.67
C LEU A 57 -14.57 4.46 -3.91
N LEU A 58 -14.38 4.02 -2.67
CA LEU A 58 -15.48 3.62 -1.78
C LEU A 58 -16.41 4.78 -1.46
N SER A 59 -15.88 5.99 -1.42
CA SER A 59 -16.64 7.21 -1.17
C SER A 59 -17.38 7.70 -2.42
N GLN A 60 -16.95 7.34 -3.63
CA GLN A 60 -17.63 7.78 -4.86
C GLN A 60 -18.96 7.06 -5.10
N PRO A 61 -19.98 7.74 -5.68
CA PRO A 61 -21.28 7.17 -6.02
C PRO A 61 -21.21 6.31 -7.29
N LEU A 62 -20.33 5.31 -7.30
CA LEU A 62 -20.17 4.35 -8.39
C LEU A 62 -21.10 3.15 -8.20
N THR A 63 -21.54 2.54 -9.31
CA THR A 63 -22.28 1.27 -9.21
C THR A 63 -21.36 0.17 -8.69
N ARG A 64 -21.96 -0.81 -7.99
CA ARG A 64 -21.21 -1.90 -7.34
C ARG A 64 -20.26 -2.63 -8.32
N LYS A 65 -20.70 -2.87 -9.57
CA LYS A 65 -19.87 -3.54 -10.59
C LYS A 65 -18.62 -2.73 -10.96
N TYR A 66 -18.77 -1.45 -11.29
CA TYR A 66 -17.63 -0.59 -11.63
C TYR A 66 -16.69 -0.39 -10.44
N ARG A 67 -17.24 -0.23 -9.24
CA ARG A 67 -16.45 -0.04 -8.02
C ARG A 67 -15.52 -1.23 -7.75
N TRP A 68 -16.05 -2.46 -7.79
CA TRP A 68 -15.22 -3.65 -7.58
C TRP A 68 -14.18 -3.85 -8.69
N GLY A 69 -14.53 -3.59 -9.95
CA GLY A 69 -13.55 -3.64 -11.04
C GLY A 69 -12.36 -2.70 -10.83
N LEU A 70 -12.62 -1.45 -10.42
CA LEU A 70 -11.57 -0.47 -10.14
C LEU A 70 -10.74 -0.87 -8.91
N ILE A 71 -11.37 -1.33 -7.83
CA ILE A 71 -10.65 -1.79 -6.64
C ILE A 71 -9.74 -2.97 -6.98
N THR A 72 -10.23 -3.95 -7.74
CA THR A 72 -9.42 -5.09 -8.20
C THR A 72 -8.23 -4.62 -9.03
N GLY A 73 -8.43 -3.70 -9.98
CA GLY A 73 -7.34 -3.14 -10.78
C GLY A 73 -6.28 -2.43 -9.93
N ILE A 74 -6.71 -1.64 -8.93
CA ILE A 74 -5.81 -0.96 -7.99
C ILE A 74 -5.03 -1.97 -7.13
N VAL A 75 -5.68 -3.03 -6.64
CA VAL A 75 -5.02 -4.07 -5.86
C VAL A 75 -4.00 -4.84 -6.71
N LEU A 76 -4.34 -5.17 -7.97
CA LEU A 76 -3.38 -5.80 -8.88
C LEU A 76 -2.18 -4.90 -9.16
N LEU A 77 -2.40 -3.61 -9.40
CA LEU A 77 -1.32 -2.64 -9.59
C LEU A 77 -0.44 -2.52 -8.33
N PHE A 78 -1.05 -2.49 -7.15
CA PHE A 78 -0.33 -2.51 -5.88
C PHE A 78 0.58 -3.74 -5.75
N LEU A 79 0.04 -4.93 -6.02
CA LEU A 79 0.80 -6.18 -5.94
C LEU A 79 1.92 -6.22 -6.97
N LEU A 80 1.69 -5.71 -8.17
CA LEU A 80 2.73 -5.61 -9.21
C LEU A 80 3.86 -4.67 -8.77
N LEU A 81 3.54 -3.48 -8.28
CA LEU A 81 4.55 -2.55 -7.77
C LEU A 81 5.30 -3.13 -6.56
N TRP A 82 4.58 -3.78 -5.65
CA TRP A 82 5.21 -4.44 -4.50
C TRP A 82 6.17 -5.55 -4.95
N ALA A 83 5.74 -6.40 -5.89
CA ALA A 83 6.57 -7.49 -6.42
C ALA A 83 7.78 -6.98 -7.21
N GLU A 84 7.62 -5.89 -7.98
CA GLU A 84 8.74 -5.21 -8.65
C GLU A 84 9.77 -4.73 -7.63
N MET A 85 9.33 -4.05 -6.59
CA MET A 85 10.26 -3.48 -5.60
C MET A 85 10.90 -4.56 -4.72
N ALA A 86 10.18 -5.64 -4.41
CA ALA A 86 10.67 -6.70 -3.54
C ALA A 86 11.52 -7.76 -4.27
N VAL A 87 11.17 -8.12 -5.50
CA VAL A 87 11.76 -9.26 -6.22
C VAL A 87 12.34 -8.84 -7.58
N GLY A 88 11.98 -7.67 -8.12
CA GLY A 88 12.48 -7.20 -9.41
C GLY A 88 11.95 -7.99 -10.60
N LEU A 89 10.65 -8.35 -10.58
CA LEU A 89 10.02 -9.26 -11.55
C LEU A 89 10.25 -8.89 -13.04
N PHE A 90 10.31 -7.60 -13.38
CA PHE A 90 10.53 -7.09 -14.74
C PHE A 90 11.95 -6.52 -14.96
N GLY A 91 12.81 -6.50 -13.93
CA GLY A 91 14.15 -5.91 -14.02
C GLY A 91 14.14 -4.41 -14.36
N SER A 92 13.08 -3.70 -13.96
CA SER A 92 12.91 -2.27 -14.24
C SER A 92 13.81 -1.41 -13.34
N PRO A 93 14.05 -0.12 -13.67
CA PRO A 93 14.77 0.80 -12.79
C PRO A 93 14.11 1.05 -11.42
N LEU A 94 12.87 0.57 -11.24
CA LEU A 94 12.12 0.61 -9.97
C LEU A 94 12.36 -0.64 -9.11
N ALA A 95 12.99 -1.68 -9.67
CA ALA A 95 13.37 -2.86 -8.91
C ALA A 95 14.36 -2.46 -7.80
N GLY A 96 14.11 -2.95 -6.58
CA GLY A 96 15.00 -2.73 -5.45
C GLY A 96 16.41 -3.27 -5.75
N SER A 97 17.43 -2.47 -5.46
CA SER A 97 18.85 -2.81 -5.60
C SER A 97 19.45 -3.31 -4.30
#